data_AF-U1Q1Q4-F1
#
_entry.id   AF-U1Q1Q4-F1
#
_cell.length_a   1.000
_cell.length_b   1.000
_cell.length_c   1.000
_cell.angle_alpha   90.00
_cell.angle_beta   90.00
_cell.angle_gamma   90.00
#
_symmetry.space_group_name_H-M   'P 1'
#
loop_
_entity.id
_entity.type
_entity.pdbx_description
1 polymer ?
#
loop_
_entity_poly.entity_id
_entity_poly.type
_entity_poly.pdbx_seq_one_letter_code
_entity_poly.pdbx_strand_id
1 'polypeptide(L)' 'MVLDNLGSSLRSSLDTLQGKSRLDEDDVEEIVKEIQRSLLSADVEVGLVMDLSDSIETA' A
#
# COMPACT_ATOMS: atom_id res chain seq x y z
N MET A 1 13.19 -3.15 13.52
CA MET A 1 13.89 -2.16 12.68
C MET A 1 12.88 -1.51 11.75
N VAL A 2 13.17 -0.32 11.18
CA VAL A 2 12.20 0.41 10.31
C VAL A 2 11.68 -0.46 9.17
N LEU A 3 12.53 -1.32 8.61
CA LEU A 3 12.16 -2.29 7.58
C LEU A 3 11.22 -3.40 8.06
N ASP A 4 11.34 -3.84 9.32
CA ASP A 4 10.41 -4.84 9.89
C ASP A 4 9.00 -4.24 10.04
N ASN A 5 8.92 -2.95 10.40
CA ASN A 5 7.67 -2.22 10.49
C ASN A 5 7.05 -2.03 9.10
N LEU A 6 7.85 -1.64 8.10
CA LEU A 6 7.39 -1.52 6.71
C LEU A 6 6.84 -2.85 6.18
N GLY A 7 7.59 -3.94 6.33
CA GLY A 7 7.16 -5.26 5.88
C GLY A 7 5.87 -5.72 6.54
N SER A 8 5.72 -5.45 7.84
CA SER A 8 4.50 -5.78 8.59
C SER A 8 3.29 -4.95 8.13
N SER A 9 3.47 -3.64 7.93
CA SER A 9 2.41 -2.75 7.45
C SER A 9 1.93 -3.14 6.06
N LEU A 10 2.85 -3.35 5.11
CA LEU A 10 2.50 -3.75 3.74
C LEU A 10 1.77 -5.09 3.72
N ARG A 11 2.23 -6.07 4.52
CA ARG A 11 1.57 -7.37 4.62
C ARG A 11 0.15 -7.24 5.17
N SER A 12 -0.05 -6.42 6.19
CA SER A 12 -1.37 -6.17 6.77
C SER A 12 -2.35 -5.53 5.78
N SER A 13 -1.88 -4.59 4.96
CA SER A 13 -2.71 -3.97 3.92
C SER A 13 -3.11 -5.00 2.85
N LEU A 14 -2.19 -5.89 2.44
CA LEU A 14 -2.49 -6.98 1.50
C LEU A 14 -3.43 -8.05 2.08
N ASP A 15 -3.28 -8.39 3.36
CA ASP A 15 -4.15 -9.34 4.06
C ASP A 15 -5.59 -8.81 4.13
N THR A 16 -5.75 -7.48 4.29
CA THR A 16 -7.06 -6.81 4.27
C THR A 16 -7.76 -6.97 2.91
N LEU A 17 -7.03 -6.85 1.80
CA LEU A 17 -7.59 -7.11 0.46
C LEU A 17 -8.00 -8.57 0.28
N GLN A 18 -7.15 -9.52 0.68
CA GLN A 18 -7.44 -10.95 0.55
C GLN A 18 -8.63 -11.41 1.41
N GLY A 19 -8.92 -10.70 2.50
CA GLY A 19 -10.06 -11.00 3.37
C GLY A 19 -11.42 -10.62 2.79
N LYS A 20 -11.48 -9.79 1.74
CA LYS A 20 -12.72 -9.31 1.14
C LYS A 20 -13.22 -10.26 0.06
N SER A 21 -14.50 -10.64 0.12
CA SER A 21 -15.14 -11.53 -0.87
C SER A 21 -15.42 -10.83 -2.21
N ARG A 22 -15.51 -9.50 -2.19
CA ARG A 22 -15.66 -8.63 -3.35
C ARG A 22 -14.88 -7.34 -3.05
N LEU A 23 -14.22 -6.81 -4.07
CA LEU A 23 -13.48 -5.56 -4.00
C LEU A 23 -14.20 -4.49 -4.82
N ASP A 24 -14.23 -3.28 -4.29
CA ASP A 24 -14.64 -2.07 -5.00
C ASP A 24 -13.49 -1.04 -5.10
N GLU A 25 -13.76 0.08 -5.76
CA GLU A 25 -12.77 1.14 -6.00
C GLU A 25 -12.31 1.79 -4.69
N ASP A 26 -13.23 1.99 -3.74
CA ASP A 26 -12.94 2.56 -2.43
C ASP A 26 -11.97 1.65 -1.64
N ASP A 27 -12.16 0.32 -1.74
CA ASP A 27 -11.26 -0.66 -1.13
C ASP A 27 -9.82 -0.56 -1.65
N VAL A 28 -9.66 -0.36 -2.96
CA VAL A 28 -8.34 -0.23 -3.60
C VAL A 28 -7.70 1.10 -3.18
N GLU A 29 -8.45 2.20 -3.24
CA GLU A 29 -7.95 3.53 -2.90
C GLU A 29 -7.49 3.61 -1.42
N GLU A 30 -8.22 2.99 -0.50
CA GLU A 30 -7.85 2.91 0.91
C GLU A 30 -6.49 2.23 1.10
N ILE A 31 -6.27 1.12 0.41
CA ILE A 31 -5.05 0.31 0.52
C ILE A 31 -3.86 1.00 -0.15
N VAL A 32 -4.05 1.63 -1.31
CA VAL A 32 -3.03 2.45 -1.95
C VAL A 32 -2.56 3.55 -0.98
N LYS A 33 -3.49 4.23 -0.31
CA LYS A 33 -3.16 5.26 0.70
C LYS A 33 -2.39 4.67 1.90
N GLU A 34 -2.67 3.45 2.34
CA GLU A 34 -1.89 2.80 3.40
C GLU A 34 -0.46 2.45 2.97
N ILE A 35 -0.31 1.93 1.75
CA ILE A 35 0.99 1.60 1.16
C ILE A 35 1.83 2.86 1.03
N GLN A 36 1.27 3.96 0.50
CA GLN A 36 1.93 5.26 0.41
C GLN A 36 2.43 5.75 1.77
N ARG A 37 1.57 5.75 2.79
CA ARG A 37 1.93 6.16 4.16
C ARG A 37 3.09 5.34 4.72
N SER A 38 3.06 4.03 4.48
CA SER A 38 4.09 3.10 4.97
C SER A 38 5.44 3.35 4.30
N LEU A 39 5.45 3.51 2.97
CA LEU A 39 6.66 3.75 2.19
C LEU A 39 7.28 5.12 2.51
N LEU A 40 6.47 6.18 2.59
CA LEU A 40 6.95 7.51 2.95
C LEU A 40 7.53 7.55 4.37
N SER A 41 6.91 6.84 5.33
CA SER A 41 7.43 6.72 6.70
C SER A 41 8.75 5.95 6.80
N ALA A 42 9.07 5.17 5.76
CA ALA A 42 10.31 4.42 5.64
C ALA A 42 11.38 5.16 4.82
N ASP A 43 11.21 6.46 4.59
CA ASP A 43 12.11 7.33 3.81
C ASP A 43 12.28 6.88 2.34
N VAL A 44 11.24 6.28 1.75
CA VAL A 44 11.22 5.99 0.30
C VAL A 44 10.99 7.28 -0.48
N GLU A 45 11.65 7.40 -1.63
CA GLU A 45 11.55 8.55 -2.54
C GLU A 45 10.10 8.73 -3.04
N VAL A 46 9.60 9.98 -3.02
CA VAL A 46 8.19 10.30 -3.28
C VAL A 46 7.76 9.94 -4.70
N GLY A 47 8.61 10.20 -5.70
CA GLY A 47 8.38 9.82 -7.09
C GLY A 47 8.16 8.32 -7.25
N LEU A 48 9.03 7.49 -6.66
CA LEU A 48 8.86 6.03 -6.65
C LEU A 48 7.56 5.59 -5.97
N VAL A 49 7.13 6.27 -4.90
CA VAL A 49 5.86 5.98 -4.22
C VAL A 49 4.67 6.30 -5.13
N MET A 50 4.70 7.43 -5.83
CA MET A 50 3.64 7.82 -6.77
C MET A 50 3.59 6.89 -7.98
N ASP A 51 4.73 6.59 -8.60
CA ASP A 51 4.83 5.68 -9.74
C ASP A 51 4.28 4.28 -9.40
N LEU A 52 4.57 3.78 -8.19
CA LEU A 52 4.03 2.53 -7.69
C LEU A 52 2.51 2.61 -7.47
N SER A 53 2.01 3.72 -6.92
CA SER A 53 0.58 3.91 -6.66
C SER A 53 -0.22 3.89 -7.96
N ASP A 54 0.24 4.64 -8.96
CA ASP A 54 -0.36 4.67 -10.30
C ASP A 54 -0.33 3.29 -10.95
N SER A 55 0.75 2.54 -10.76
CA SER A 55 0.88 1.17 -11.28
C SER A 55 -0.08 0.19 -10.61
N ILE A 56 -0.43 0.40 -9.34
CA ILE A 56 -1.39 -0.46 -8.62
C ILE A 56 -2.82 -0.14 -9.06
N GLU A 57 -3.17 1.13 -9.22
CA GLU A 57 -4.53 1.56 -9.63
C GLU A 57 -4.86 1.16 -11.07
N THR A 58 -3.84 0.96 -11.91
CA THR A 58 -4.00 0.61 -13.34
C THR A 58 -3.85 -0.88 -13.65
N ALA A 59 -3.48 -1.71 -12.67
CA ALA A 59 -3.25 -3.15 -12.82
C ALA A 59 -4.54 -3.98 -12.80
#